data_AF-A0A2S3V1G1-F1
#
_entry.id   AF-A0A2S3V1G1-F1
#
_cell.length_a   1.000
_cell.length_b   1.000
_cell.length_c   1.000
_cell.angle_alpha   90.00
_cell.angle_beta   90.00
_cell.angle_gamma   90.00
#
_symmetry.space_group_name_H-M   'P 1'
#
loop_
_entity.id
_entity.type
_entity.pdbx_description
1 polymer ?
#
loop_
_entity_poly.entity_id
_entity_poly.type
_entity_poly.pdbx_seq_one_letter_code
_entity_poly.pdbx_strand_id
1 'polypeptide(L)'
;MEHCGYFGKRPLERDFVFDGLAAGMTDVWAGLMSDWLASVQTTLPATWKKLYFEGPAWRFAIGPGLIGGTAWCGLLSASVDAVGRSFPLAALMQTGGPVRRLLFDRSAEKALDSLELQLMAFIEAQITRKQFLSAIAEHGNSLVRLQEGIPSTSRLEPDAGERALRVSFARTDGEAILADDAMSLRGPQAASPDLPLSYWWQDGGTARPPELCVWKGLPRGEGTGGFFSGEWRTFGWKRGQIDPDRILRP
;
A
#
# COMPACT_ATOMS: atom_id res chain seq x y z
N MET A 1 4.02 9.49 21.38
CA MET A 1 3.21 8.28 21.28
C MET A 1 2.99 8.05 19.81
N GLU A 2 3.51 6.96 19.28
CA GLU A 2 3.37 6.62 17.86
C GLU A 2 1.89 6.29 17.59
N HIS A 3 1.28 6.97 16.63
CA HIS A 3 -0.10 6.67 16.23
C HIS A 3 -0.07 5.48 15.29
N CYS A 4 -0.52 4.34 15.76
CA CYS A 4 -0.72 3.14 14.97
C CYS A 4 -2.07 2.54 15.29
N GLY A 5 -2.69 1.91 14.30
CA GLY A 5 -4.05 1.43 14.44
C GLY A 5 -4.61 0.87 13.15
N TYR A 6 -5.91 0.66 13.12
CA TYR A 6 -6.60 0.11 11.95
C TYR A 6 -7.89 0.86 11.67
N PHE A 7 -8.36 0.76 10.42
CA PHE A 7 -9.63 1.31 9.98
C PHE A 7 -10.18 0.51 8.79
N GLY A 8 -11.48 0.19 8.81
CA GLY A 8 -12.17 -0.42 7.67
C GLY A 8 -13.36 -1.27 8.07
N LYS A 9 -13.75 -2.24 7.24
CA LYS A 9 -14.85 -3.17 7.54
C LYS A 9 -14.33 -4.55 7.93
N ARG A 10 -15.16 -5.30 8.65
CA ARG A 10 -14.89 -6.66 9.11
C ARG A 10 -16.16 -7.51 9.03
N PRO A 11 -16.10 -8.77 8.54
CA PRO A 11 -17.29 -9.57 8.22
C PRO A 11 -18.32 -9.75 9.34
N LEU A 12 -17.93 -9.70 10.61
CA LEU A 12 -18.86 -9.89 11.75
C LEU A 12 -19.43 -8.57 12.30
N GLU A 13 -19.04 -7.43 11.74
CA GLU A 13 -19.34 -6.11 12.26
C GLU A 13 -20.19 -5.37 11.22
N ARG A 14 -21.24 -4.66 11.64
CA ARG A 14 -22.10 -3.93 10.69
C ARG A 14 -21.45 -2.62 10.23
N ASP A 15 -20.80 -1.92 11.14
CA ASP A 15 -20.21 -0.61 10.88
C ASP A 15 -18.69 -0.69 10.71
N PHE A 16 -18.07 0.46 10.47
CA PHE A 16 -16.61 0.55 10.43
C PHE A 16 -16.02 0.15 11.79
N VAL A 17 -14.93 -0.61 11.74
CA VAL A 17 -14.08 -0.88 12.90
C VAL A 17 -12.83 -0.03 12.80
N PHE A 18 -12.46 0.59 13.91
CA PHE A 18 -11.24 1.39 14.01
C PHE A 18 -10.76 1.49 15.45
N ASP A 19 -9.46 1.65 15.61
CA ASP A 19 -8.79 1.92 16.89
C ASP A 19 -7.40 2.50 16.62
N GLY A 20 -6.82 3.23 17.58
CA GLY A 20 -5.44 3.73 17.53
C GLY A 20 -5.14 4.88 16.55
N LEU A 21 -6.12 5.33 15.78
CA LEU A 21 -5.97 6.40 14.77
C LEU A 21 -6.74 7.67 15.15
N ALA A 22 -6.19 8.83 14.80
CA ALA A 22 -6.88 10.11 14.96
C ALA A 22 -8.04 10.25 13.95
N ALA A 23 -9.10 10.98 14.31
CA ALA A 23 -10.27 11.14 13.44
C ALA A 23 -9.92 11.71 12.05
N GLY A 24 -9.04 12.71 11.96
CA GLY A 24 -8.61 13.26 10.67
C GLY A 24 -7.89 12.24 9.78
N MET A 25 -7.21 11.25 10.38
CA MET A 25 -6.59 10.14 9.63
C MET A 25 -7.67 9.23 9.03
N THR A 26 -8.65 8.85 9.85
CA THR A 26 -9.74 7.96 9.40
C THR A 26 -10.57 8.60 8.31
N ASP A 27 -10.83 9.91 8.36
CA ASP A 27 -11.60 10.62 7.33
C ASP A 27 -10.86 10.67 5.99
N VAL A 28 -9.55 11.00 6.00
CA VAL A 28 -8.73 11.00 4.78
C VAL A 28 -8.68 9.60 4.17
N TRP A 29 -8.46 8.57 4.98
CA TRP A 29 -8.40 7.19 4.51
C TRP A 29 -9.76 6.71 3.98
N ALA A 30 -10.85 7.04 4.67
CA ALA A 30 -12.20 6.72 4.25
C ALA A 30 -12.55 7.30 2.88
N GLY A 31 -12.19 8.57 2.66
CA GLY A 31 -12.36 9.25 1.37
C GLY A 31 -11.58 8.56 0.25
N LEU A 32 -10.28 8.30 0.46
CA LEU A 32 -9.44 7.63 -0.54
C LEU A 32 -10.01 6.26 -0.96
N MET A 33 -10.34 5.41 0.01
CA MET A 33 -10.83 4.06 -0.27
C MET A 33 -12.21 4.09 -0.92
N SER A 34 -13.06 5.05 -0.55
CA SER A 34 -14.36 5.24 -1.20
C SER A 34 -14.19 5.63 -2.66
N ASP A 35 -13.26 6.54 -2.97
CA ASP A 35 -12.97 6.95 -4.36
C ASP A 35 -12.45 5.78 -5.20
N TRP A 36 -11.58 4.93 -4.63
CA TRP A 36 -11.05 3.76 -5.33
C TRP A 36 -12.13 2.71 -5.61
N LEU A 37 -13.00 2.45 -4.62
CA LEU A 37 -14.14 1.54 -4.79
C LEU A 37 -15.12 2.09 -5.83
N ALA A 38 -15.42 3.38 -5.79
CA ALA A 38 -16.29 4.02 -6.76
C ALA A 38 -15.73 3.91 -8.19
N SER A 39 -14.41 4.12 -8.36
CA SER A 39 -13.74 3.95 -9.64
C SER A 39 -13.92 2.53 -10.20
N VAL A 40 -13.57 1.49 -9.43
CA VAL A 40 -13.67 0.11 -9.92
C VAL A 40 -15.13 -0.34 -10.12
N GLN A 41 -16.05 0.09 -9.26
CA GLN A 41 -17.48 -0.24 -9.37
C GLN A 41 -18.12 0.38 -10.60
N THR A 42 -17.75 1.61 -10.94
CA THR A 42 -18.29 2.33 -12.10
C THR A 42 -17.78 1.74 -13.41
N THR A 43 -16.48 1.43 -13.48
CA THR A 43 -15.85 0.95 -14.71
C THR A 43 -16.06 -0.54 -14.95
N LEU A 44 -16.12 -1.36 -13.88
CA LEU A 44 -16.24 -2.83 -13.96
C LEU A 44 -17.44 -3.35 -13.15
N PRO A 45 -18.68 -2.89 -13.39
CA PRO A 45 -19.84 -3.17 -12.51
C PRO A 45 -20.16 -4.66 -12.37
N ALA A 46 -19.88 -5.47 -13.39
CA ALA A 46 -20.16 -6.91 -13.39
C ALA A 46 -19.09 -7.76 -12.69
N THR A 47 -17.83 -7.32 -12.67
CA THR A 47 -16.68 -8.14 -12.24
C THR A 47 -15.92 -7.57 -11.05
N TRP A 48 -16.12 -6.29 -10.69
CA TRP A 48 -15.33 -5.61 -9.66
C TRP A 48 -15.32 -6.37 -8.34
N LYS A 49 -16.45 -6.95 -7.92
CA LYS A 49 -16.56 -7.60 -6.61
C LYS A 49 -15.68 -8.85 -6.54
N LYS A 50 -15.64 -9.64 -7.62
CA LYS A 50 -14.75 -10.79 -7.74
C LYS A 50 -13.29 -10.34 -7.67
N LEU A 51 -12.92 -9.39 -8.52
CA LEU A 51 -11.55 -8.87 -8.58
C LEU A 51 -11.09 -8.26 -7.25
N TYR A 52 -11.99 -7.55 -6.57
CA TYR A 52 -11.75 -6.97 -5.26
C TYR A 52 -11.35 -8.03 -4.22
N PHE A 53 -12.06 -9.15 -4.12
CA PHE A 53 -11.76 -10.21 -3.14
C PHE A 53 -10.64 -11.16 -3.58
N GLU A 54 -10.39 -11.29 -4.89
CA GLU A 54 -9.26 -12.08 -5.42
C GLU A 54 -7.95 -11.26 -5.46
N GLY A 55 -8.03 -9.96 -5.21
CA GLY A 55 -6.89 -9.06 -5.18
C GLY A 55 -5.95 -9.32 -3.99
N PRO A 56 -4.64 -9.11 -4.17
CA PRO A 56 -3.67 -9.29 -3.09
C PRO A 56 -3.80 -8.20 -2.02
N ALA A 57 -3.24 -8.44 -0.84
CA ALA A 57 -2.99 -7.37 0.10
C ALA A 57 -1.94 -6.40 -0.46
N TRP A 58 -2.16 -5.12 -0.20
CA TRP A 58 -1.27 -4.03 -0.59
C TRP A 58 -0.49 -3.54 0.61
N ARG A 59 0.83 -3.57 0.50
CA ARG A 59 1.73 -2.79 1.36
C ARG A 59 1.77 -1.36 0.86
N PHE A 60 1.90 -0.40 1.76
CA PHE A 60 2.05 1.00 1.38
C PHE A 60 3.02 1.75 2.28
N ALA A 61 3.61 2.80 1.71
CA ALA A 61 4.45 3.75 2.41
C ALA A 61 4.21 5.16 1.84
N ILE A 62 3.75 6.09 2.68
CA ILE A 62 3.24 7.41 2.32
C ILE A 62 4.16 8.46 2.96
N GLY A 63 4.80 9.26 2.12
CA GLY A 63 5.70 10.31 2.59
C GLY A 63 5.01 11.37 3.46
N PRO A 64 5.78 12.09 4.29
CA PRO A 64 5.24 13.15 5.12
C PRO A 64 4.64 14.27 4.26
N GLY A 65 3.61 14.94 4.77
CA GLY A 65 2.91 16.03 4.07
C GLY A 65 1.72 15.56 3.21
N LEU A 66 1.57 14.26 2.97
CA LEU A 66 0.41 13.72 2.25
C LEU A 66 -0.79 13.47 3.15
N ILE A 67 -0.52 13.04 4.38
CA ILE A 67 -1.52 12.79 5.41
C ILE A 67 -1.00 13.42 6.70
N GLY A 68 -1.28 14.70 6.87
CA GLY A 68 -0.68 15.49 7.95
C GLY A 68 0.84 15.61 7.82
N GLY A 69 1.52 15.91 8.93
CA GLY A 69 2.96 16.17 8.94
C GLY A 69 3.86 14.94 9.04
N THR A 70 3.31 13.75 9.30
CA THR A 70 4.07 12.52 9.53
C THR A 70 3.99 11.56 8.36
N ALA A 71 4.97 10.67 8.27
CA ALA A 71 4.96 9.57 7.32
C ALA A 71 4.13 8.39 7.86
N TRP A 72 3.57 7.60 6.95
CA TRP A 72 2.75 6.44 7.27
C TRP A 72 3.16 5.23 6.46
N CYS A 73 3.00 4.04 7.03
CA CYS A 73 3.14 2.78 6.31
C CYS A 73 2.13 1.76 6.84
N GLY A 74 1.94 0.67 6.10
CA GLY A 74 1.08 -0.40 6.55
C GLY A 74 0.57 -1.28 5.42
N LEU A 75 -0.60 -1.88 5.69
CA LEU A 75 -1.24 -2.86 4.83
C LEU A 75 -2.70 -2.50 4.59
N LEU A 76 -3.19 -2.89 3.42
CA LEU A 76 -4.57 -2.75 2.99
C LEU A 76 -4.99 -4.08 2.36
N SER A 77 -6.10 -4.67 2.81
CA SER A 77 -6.65 -5.85 2.18
C SER A 77 -8.16 -5.75 2.00
N ALA A 78 -8.67 -6.50 1.03
CA ALA A 78 -10.09 -6.58 0.76
C ALA A 78 -10.86 -7.12 1.97
N SER A 79 -12.01 -6.51 2.26
CA SER A 79 -12.86 -6.90 3.38
C SER A 79 -14.32 -6.48 3.12
N VAL A 80 -15.20 -6.89 4.02
CA VAL A 80 -16.64 -6.69 3.94
C VAL A 80 -17.22 -6.55 5.33
N ASP A 81 -18.41 -5.96 5.46
CA ASP A 81 -19.18 -6.03 6.70
C ASP A 81 -20.16 -7.20 6.73
N ALA A 82 -20.86 -7.33 7.87
CA ALA A 82 -21.88 -8.35 8.11
C ALA A 82 -23.08 -8.32 7.16
N VAL A 83 -23.26 -7.25 6.36
CA VAL A 83 -24.36 -7.13 5.40
C VAL A 83 -23.87 -7.17 3.94
N GLY A 84 -22.58 -7.43 3.72
CA GLY A 84 -22.03 -7.61 2.38
C GLY A 84 -21.55 -6.33 1.67
N ARG A 85 -21.47 -5.18 2.38
CA ARG A 85 -20.92 -3.93 1.83
C ARG A 85 -19.39 -4.00 1.85
N SER A 86 -18.78 -4.01 0.67
CA SER A 86 -17.32 -4.08 0.51
C SER A 86 -16.67 -2.77 0.95
N PHE A 87 -15.64 -2.87 1.79
CA PHE A 87 -14.72 -1.79 2.11
C PHE A 87 -13.45 -2.37 2.71
N PRO A 88 -12.26 -1.99 2.23
CA PRO A 88 -11.04 -2.66 2.62
C PRO A 88 -10.67 -2.34 4.08
N LEU A 89 -9.98 -3.27 4.72
CA LEU A 89 -9.43 -3.08 6.05
C LEU A 89 -7.95 -2.73 5.93
N ALA A 90 -7.54 -1.68 6.64
CA ALA A 90 -6.16 -1.23 6.66
C ALA A 90 -5.58 -1.24 8.08
N ALA A 91 -4.32 -1.65 8.17
CA ALA A 91 -3.45 -1.42 9.33
C ALA A 91 -2.48 -0.30 8.99
N LEU A 92 -2.33 0.69 9.86
CA LEU A 92 -1.58 1.91 9.61
C LEU A 92 -0.67 2.22 10.79
N MET A 93 0.57 2.55 10.50
CA MET A 93 1.60 2.86 11.49
C MET A 93 2.33 4.12 11.06
N GLN A 94 2.48 5.08 11.97
CA GLN A 94 3.40 6.18 11.77
C GLN A 94 4.83 5.69 11.70
N THR A 95 5.63 6.36 10.88
CA THR A 95 7.05 6.12 10.72
C THR A 95 7.80 7.43 10.90
N GLY A 96 8.94 7.37 11.60
CA GLY A 96 9.78 8.54 11.90
C GLY A 96 10.83 8.85 10.84
N GLY A 97 11.11 7.92 9.93
CA GLY A 97 12.17 8.05 8.93
C GLY A 97 11.68 8.04 7.48
N PRO A 98 12.60 8.09 6.51
CA PRO A 98 12.23 8.14 5.11
C PRO A 98 11.54 6.84 4.64
N VAL A 99 10.28 6.96 4.22
CA VAL A 99 9.44 5.82 3.79
C VAL A 99 10.04 4.93 2.71
N ARG A 100 10.90 5.49 1.85
CA ARG A 100 11.60 4.72 0.80
C ARG A 100 12.49 3.60 1.34
N ARG A 101 12.91 3.67 2.62
CA ARG A 101 13.68 2.60 3.26
C ARG A 101 12.88 1.33 3.49
N LEU A 102 11.55 1.43 3.50
CA LEU A 102 10.69 0.28 3.71
C LEU A 102 10.54 -0.56 2.44
N LEU A 103 10.85 0.03 1.28
CA LEU A 103 10.71 -0.64 -0.01
C LEU A 103 11.81 -1.68 -0.17
N PHE A 104 11.41 -2.94 -0.29
CA PHE A 104 12.30 -4.08 -0.54
C PHE A 104 13.40 -4.28 0.53
N ASP A 105 13.29 -3.63 1.69
CA ASP A 105 14.13 -3.97 2.82
C ASP A 105 13.68 -5.31 3.41
N ARG A 106 14.61 -6.26 3.53
CA ARG A 106 14.30 -7.62 3.98
C ARG A 106 13.61 -7.66 5.34
N SER A 107 14.04 -6.82 6.27
CA SER A 107 13.47 -6.81 7.61
C SER A 107 12.10 -6.15 7.63
N ALA A 108 11.92 -5.09 6.83
CA ALA A 108 10.63 -4.45 6.65
C ALA A 108 9.62 -5.39 5.99
N GLU A 109 10.02 -6.08 4.92
CA GLU A 109 9.21 -7.11 4.24
C GLU A 109 8.77 -8.20 5.21
N LYS A 110 9.70 -8.77 5.99
CA LYS A 110 9.36 -9.80 6.98
C LYS A 110 8.37 -9.30 8.04
N ALA A 111 8.52 -8.05 8.49
CA ALA A 111 7.57 -7.47 9.45
C ALA A 111 6.19 -7.26 8.82
N LEU A 112 6.13 -6.80 7.56
CA LEU A 112 4.89 -6.62 6.82
C LEU A 112 4.22 -7.96 6.48
N ASP A 113 4.96 -9.00 6.11
CA ASP A 113 4.44 -10.36 5.89
C ASP A 113 3.78 -10.92 7.16
N SER A 114 4.45 -10.75 8.30
CA SER A 114 3.90 -11.15 9.60
C SER A 114 2.63 -10.35 9.94
N LEU A 115 2.62 -9.04 9.69
CA LEU A 115 1.44 -8.21 9.92
C LEU A 115 0.29 -8.55 8.96
N GLU A 116 0.57 -8.96 7.72
CA GLU A 116 -0.42 -9.42 6.76
C GLU A 116 -1.16 -10.67 7.27
N LEU A 117 -0.42 -11.63 7.82
CA LEU A 117 -1.02 -12.80 8.47
C LEU A 117 -1.94 -12.40 9.64
N GLN A 118 -1.53 -11.43 10.45
CA GLN A 118 -2.36 -10.91 11.55
C GLN A 118 -3.60 -10.15 11.05
N LEU A 119 -3.47 -9.39 9.96
CA LEU A 119 -4.59 -8.71 9.31
C LEU A 119 -5.63 -9.73 8.81
N MET A 120 -5.19 -10.81 8.16
CA MET A 120 -6.09 -11.88 7.69
C MET A 120 -6.77 -12.58 8.87
N ALA A 121 -6.01 -12.97 9.90
CA ALA A 121 -6.56 -13.56 11.11
C ALA A 121 -7.57 -12.63 11.81
N PHE A 122 -7.36 -11.31 11.75
CA PHE A 122 -8.30 -10.35 12.31
C PHE A 122 -9.59 -10.25 11.48
N ILE A 123 -9.49 -10.20 10.15
CA ILE A 123 -10.66 -10.22 9.23
C ILE A 123 -11.49 -11.49 9.46
N GLU A 124 -10.83 -12.65 9.59
CA GLU A 124 -11.45 -13.96 9.82
C GLU A 124 -11.92 -14.19 11.26
N ALA A 125 -11.78 -13.19 12.12
CA ALA A 125 -12.16 -13.24 13.52
C ALA A 125 -11.46 -14.30 14.38
N GLN A 126 -10.25 -14.67 14.01
CA GLN A 126 -9.37 -15.55 14.77
C GLN A 126 -8.59 -14.81 15.87
N ILE A 127 -8.40 -13.50 15.74
CA ILE A 127 -7.81 -12.66 16.79
C ILE A 127 -8.73 -11.51 17.21
N THR A 128 -8.56 -11.06 18.45
CA THR A 128 -9.31 -9.94 19.04
C THR A 128 -8.79 -8.59 18.56
N ARG A 129 -9.61 -7.54 18.72
CA ARG A 129 -9.21 -6.14 18.45
C ARG A 129 -7.95 -5.74 19.22
N LYS A 130 -7.84 -6.15 20.48
CA LYS A 130 -6.68 -5.87 21.34
C LYS A 130 -5.41 -6.57 20.83
N GLN A 131 -5.51 -7.84 20.45
CA GLN A 131 -4.38 -8.59 19.88
C GLN A 131 -3.93 -7.96 18.57
N PHE A 132 -4.87 -7.58 17.69
CA PHE A 132 -4.53 -6.96 16.43
C PHE A 132 -3.85 -5.59 16.62
N LEU A 133 -4.40 -4.73 17.49
CA LEU A 133 -3.76 -3.45 17.82
C LEU A 133 -2.35 -3.64 18.40
N SER A 134 -2.15 -4.65 19.25
CA SER A 134 -0.84 -5.00 19.79
C SER A 134 0.15 -5.44 18.69
N ALA A 135 -0.31 -6.25 17.73
CA ALA A 135 0.51 -6.68 16.60
C ALA A 135 0.92 -5.50 15.70
N ILE A 136 0.00 -4.57 15.45
CA ILE A 136 0.30 -3.34 14.70
C ILE A 136 1.37 -2.52 15.44
N ALA A 137 1.24 -2.35 16.75
CA ALA A 137 2.23 -1.63 17.54
C ALA A 137 3.61 -2.31 17.53
N GLU A 138 3.66 -3.63 17.69
CA GLU A 138 4.91 -4.41 17.69
C GLU A 138 5.66 -4.30 16.35
N HIS A 139 4.94 -4.48 15.24
CA HIS A 139 5.52 -4.35 13.90
C HIS A 139 5.89 -2.90 13.58
N GLY A 140 5.08 -1.91 13.99
CA GLY A 140 5.41 -0.48 13.84
C GLY A 140 6.73 -0.10 14.50
N ASN A 141 6.93 -0.53 15.75
CA ASN A 141 8.19 -0.32 16.47
C ASN A 141 9.39 -0.95 15.75
N SER A 142 9.21 -2.13 15.16
CA SER A 142 10.26 -2.80 14.39
C SER A 142 10.62 -2.01 13.12
N LEU A 143 9.62 -1.50 12.41
CA LEU A 143 9.82 -0.69 11.19
C LEU A 143 10.49 0.65 11.49
N VAL A 144 10.16 1.32 12.59
CA VAL A 144 10.81 2.57 13.01
C VAL A 144 12.31 2.38 13.23
N ARG A 145 12.70 1.30 13.91
CA ARG A 145 14.12 0.98 14.16
C ARG A 145 14.92 0.76 12.87
N LEU A 146 14.31 0.17 11.84
CA LEU A 146 14.97 -0.05 10.54
C LEU A 146 15.29 1.25 9.79
N GLN A 147 14.65 2.36 10.15
CA GLN A 147 14.83 3.64 9.46
C GLN A 147 15.96 4.50 10.03
N GLU A 148 16.54 4.10 11.16
CA GLU A 148 17.71 4.73 11.78
C GLU A 148 18.99 4.31 11.03
N GLY A 149 19.35 5.00 9.93
CA GLY A 149 20.56 4.69 9.15
C GLY A 149 20.92 5.73 8.07
N ILE A 150 22.02 5.50 7.31
CA ILE A 150 22.55 6.42 6.26
C ILE A 150 21.68 6.39 4.99
N PRO A 151 21.10 7.52 4.54
CA PRO A 151 20.08 7.54 3.49
C PRO A 151 20.55 6.95 2.15
N SER A 152 19.77 6.03 1.57
CA SER A 152 19.97 5.60 0.18
C SER A 152 19.64 6.75 -0.79
N THR A 153 20.44 6.85 -1.87
CA THR A 153 20.40 7.90 -2.89
C THR A 153 19.54 7.55 -4.10
N SER A 154 19.16 6.28 -4.24
CA SER A 154 18.31 5.79 -5.32
C SER A 154 16.87 6.30 -5.21
N ARG A 155 16.29 6.62 -6.37
CA ARG A 155 14.94 7.21 -6.51
C ARG A 155 14.21 6.54 -7.67
N LEU A 156 13.15 5.81 -7.35
CA LEU A 156 12.13 5.42 -8.32
C LEU A 156 11.01 6.46 -8.25
N GLU A 157 10.85 7.23 -9.31
CA GLU A 157 9.88 8.32 -9.41
C GLU A 157 9.20 8.27 -10.78
N PRO A 158 7.95 8.75 -10.91
CA PRO A 158 7.32 8.93 -12.20
C PRO A 158 8.06 9.97 -13.05
N ASP A 159 8.07 9.76 -14.37
CA ASP A 159 8.67 10.69 -15.33
C ASP A 159 8.12 12.12 -15.22
N ALA A 160 8.86 13.08 -15.76
CA ALA A 160 8.43 14.47 -15.80
C ALA A 160 7.07 14.60 -16.53
N GLY A 161 6.09 15.21 -15.87
CA GLY A 161 4.71 15.34 -16.39
C GLY A 161 3.78 14.16 -16.04
N GLU A 162 4.32 13.03 -15.58
CA GLU A 162 3.52 11.90 -15.13
C GLU A 162 3.22 11.98 -13.62
N ARG A 163 2.00 11.57 -13.24
CA ARG A 163 1.57 11.54 -11.83
C ARG A 163 1.89 10.23 -11.13
N ALA A 164 2.07 9.15 -11.90
CA ALA A 164 2.22 7.81 -11.37
C ALA A 164 3.07 6.93 -12.29
N LEU A 165 3.71 5.93 -11.68
CA LEU A 165 4.49 4.90 -12.35
C LEU A 165 4.14 3.56 -11.73
N ARG A 166 3.91 2.54 -12.57
CA ARG A 166 3.66 1.15 -12.18
C ARG A 166 4.71 0.27 -12.85
N VAL A 167 5.43 -0.48 -12.04
CA VAL A 167 6.45 -1.44 -12.48
C VAL A 167 6.13 -2.83 -11.94
N SER A 168 6.50 -3.87 -12.69
CA SER A 168 6.49 -5.23 -12.17
C SER A 168 7.89 -5.61 -11.66
N PHE A 169 7.95 -6.55 -10.74
CA PHE A 169 9.22 -7.01 -10.17
C PHE A 169 9.22 -8.53 -9.98
N ALA A 170 10.40 -9.13 -9.94
CA ALA A 170 10.58 -10.54 -9.66
C ALA A 170 11.13 -10.72 -8.24
N ARG A 171 10.50 -11.58 -7.42
CA ARG A 171 11.11 -12.07 -6.18
C ARG A 171 11.95 -13.30 -6.53
N THR A 172 13.21 -13.31 -6.13
CA THR A 172 14.02 -14.52 -6.09
C THR A 172 13.75 -15.26 -4.78
N ASP A 173 13.11 -16.43 -4.88
CA ASP A 173 13.24 -17.55 -3.94
C ASP A 173 12.83 -17.29 -2.47
N GLY A 174 11.79 -16.48 -2.26
CA GLY A 174 11.21 -16.28 -0.93
C GLY A 174 12.05 -15.37 -0.03
N GLU A 175 13.06 -14.71 -0.58
CA GLU A 175 13.67 -13.54 0.04
C GLU A 175 13.19 -12.27 -0.67
N ALA A 176 13.06 -11.18 0.10
CA ALA A 176 12.85 -9.86 -0.46
C ALA A 176 13.87 -9.60 -1.57
N ILE A 177 13.46 -8.91 -2.64
CA ILE A 177 14.42 -8.31 -3.57
C ILE A 177 15.42 -7.58 -2.69
N LEU A 178 16.70 -7.98 -2.72
CA LEU A 178 17.72 -7.34 -1.91
C LEU A 178 17.65 -5.83 -2.20
N ALA A 179 17.51 -5.02 -1.15
CA ALA A 179 17.49 -3.56 -1.27
C ALA A 179 18.74 -3.01 -2.01
N ASP A 180 19.82 -3.79 -2.05
CA ASP A 180 21.05 -3.50 -2.81
C ASP A 180 20.93 -3.79 -4.31
N ASP A 181 20.07 -4.73 -4.72
CA ASP A 181 19.90 -5.09 -6.13
C ASP A 181 18.67 -4.42 -6.78
N ALA A 182 17.67 -4.03 -5.97
CA ALA A 182 16.48 -3.30 -6.44
C ALA A 182 16.78 -1.88 -6.96
N MET A 183 18.00 -1.37 -6.81
CA MET A 183 18.28 0.06 -6.89
C MET A 183 19.52 0.42 -7.72
N SER A 184 19.63 -0.15 -8.92
CA SER A 184 20.28 0.52 -10.06
C SER A 184 19.32 1.42 -10.85
N LEU A 185 18.24 1.90 -10.23
CA LEU A 185 17.25 2.76 -10.87
C LEU A 185 17.69 4.22 -10.78
N ARG A 186 18.45 4.67 -11.80
CA ARG A 186 18.69 6.09 -12.02
C ARG A 186 17.44 6.74 -12.61
N GLY A 187 16.73 7.53 -11.81
CA GLY A 187 15.80 8.56 -12.29
C GLY A 187 16.54 9.87 -12.63
N PRO A 188 15.98 10.74 -13.48
CA PRO A 188 16.63 11.97 -13.91
C PRO A 188 16.93 12.91 -12.73
N GLN A 189 18.14 13.45 -12.72
CA GLN A 189 18.64 14.37 -11.72
C GLN A 189 18.14 15.79 -12.02
N ALA A 190 17.00 16.17 -11.44
CA ALA A 190 16.66 17.58 -11.24
C ALA A 190 15.61 17.70 -10.13
N ALA A 191 15.97 18.38 -9.04
CA ALA A 191 15.03 18.72 -7.97
C ALA A 191 14.07 19.81 -8.46
N SER A 192 12.84 19.43 -8.79
CA SER A 192 11.68 20.33 -8.66
C SER A 192 11.03 20.07 -7.29
N PRO A 193 10.24 21.02 -6.73
CA PRO A 193 9.51 20.79 -5.50
C PRO A 193 8.30 19.89 -5.81
N ASP A 194 8.57 18.63 -6.17
CA ASP A 194 7.56 17.66 -6.53
C ASP A 194 6.79 17.25 -5.27
N LEU A 195 5.47 17.09 -5.43
CA LEU A 195 4.58 16.56 -4.38
C LEU A 195 5.24 15.34 -3.72
N PRO A 196 5.13 15.19 -2.38
CA PRO A 196 5.69 14.02 -1.72
C PRO A 196 5.16 12.72 -2.34
N LEU A 197 5.99 11.67 -2.34
CA LEU A 197 5.63 10.41 -2.98
C LEU A 197 4.87 9.48 -2.04
N SER A 198 3.98 8.68 -2.62
CA SER A 198 3.47 7.46 -1.98
C SER A 198 3.84 6.23 -2.81
N TYR A 199 4.11 5.14 -2.12
CA TYR A 199 4.52 3.87 -2.67
C TYR A 199 3.54 2.79 -2.25
N TRP A 200 3.21 1.90 -3.17
CA TRP A 200 2.24 0.83 -2.96
C TRP A 200 2.71 -0.41 -3.68
N TRP A 201 2.86 -1.53 -2.98
CA TRP A 201 3.35 -2.75 -3.59
C TRP A 201 2.65 -4.00 -3.06
N GLN A 202 2.70 -5.05 -3.87
CA GLN A 202 2.03 -6.32 -3.62
C GLN A 202 2.79 -7.45 -4.34
N ASP A 203 2.65 -8.67 -3.83
CA ASP A 203 3.46 -9.84 -4.22
C ASP A 203 2.85 -10.75 -5.29
N GLY A 204 1.81 -10.25 -5.91
CA GLY A 204 1.02 -10.89 -6.91
C GLY A 204 -0.03 -11.81 -6.31
N GLY A 205 -0.68 -12.52 -7.22
CA GLY A 205 -1.55 -13.65 -6.96
C GLY A 205 -1.59 -14.52 -8.19
N THR A 206 -2.46 -15.54 -8.20
CA THR A 206 -2.61 -16.43 -9.36
C THR A 206 -2.97 -15.70 -10.66
N ALA A 207 -3.64 -14.56 -10.56
CA ALA A 207 -4.10 -13.75 -11.71
C ALA A 207 -3.33 -12.44 -11.92
N ARG A 208 -2.32 -12.14 -11.08
CA ARG A 208 -1.65 -10.82 -11.07
C ARG A 208 -0.16 -10.94 -10.76
N PRO A 209 0.73 -10.30 -11.53
CA PRO A 209 2.15 -10.27 -11.18
C PRO A 209 2.38 -9.42 -9.91
N PRO A 210 3.53 -9.57 -9.24
CA PRO A 210 4.00 -8.58 -8.28
C PRO A 210 4.13 -7.21 -8.94
N GLU A 211 3.72 -6.16 -8.23
CA GLU A 211 3.71 -4.80 -8.76
C GLU A 211 4.08 -3.78 -7.68
N LEU A 212 4.80 -2.74 -8.10
CA LEU A 212 5.05 -1.53 -7.33
C LEU A 212 4.45 -0.34 -8.10
N CYS A 213 3.65 0.45 -7.41
CA CYS A 213 3.11 1.71 -7.87
C CYS A 213 3.71 2.87 -7.06
N VAL A 214 4.23 3.87 -7.77
CA VAL A 214 4.75 5.12 -7.21
C VAL A 214 3.85 6.26 -7.67
N TRP A 215 3.38 7.07 -6.74
CA TRP A 215 2.52 8.24 -7.01
C TRP A 215 3.13 9.53 -6.49
N LYS A 216 3.01 10.61 -7.28
CA LYS A 216 3.16 11.99 -6.79
C LYS A 216 1.88 12.36 -6.04
N GLY A 217 1.95 12.44 -4.72
CA GLY A 217 0.79 12.61 -3.86
C GLY A 217 0.13 11.29 -3.45
N LEU A 218 -1.14 11.39 -3.03
CA LEU A 218 -2.00 10.23 -2.77
C LEU A 218 -2.70 9.78 -4.07
N PRO A 219 -2.90 8.46 -4.27
CA PRO A 219 -3.60 7.99 -5.46
C PRO A 219 -5.07 8.44 -5.45
N ARG A 220 -5.47 9.20 -6.48
CA ARG A 220 -6.82 9.72 -6.67
C ARG A 220 -7.23 9.66 -8.14
N GLY A 221 -8.55 9.66 -8.37
CA GLY A 221 -9.15 9.67 -9.71
C GLY A 221 -9.32 8.27 -10.31
N GLU A 222 -9.73 8.21 -11.58
CA GLU A 222 -10.14 6.95 -12.24
C GLU A 222 -9.05 5.88 -12.23
N GLY A 223 -7.77 6.26 -12.32
CA GLY A 223 -6.62 5.35 -12.31
C GLY A 223 -6.54 4.39 -11.11
N THR A 224 -7.22 4.68 -10.01
CA THR A 224 -7.12 3.90 -8.77
C THR A 224 -7.91 2.59 -8.79
N GLY A 225 -8.86 2.40 -9.72
CA GLY A 225 -9.57 1.12 -9.83
C GLY A 225 -8.65 -0.06 -10.22
N GLY A 226 -7.47 0.23 -10.79
CA GLY A 226 -6.41 -0.73 -11.04
C GLY A 226 -5.81 -1.38 -9.78
N PHE A 227 -5.91 -0.73 -8.61
CA PHE A 227 -5.47 -1.33 -7.34
C PHE A 227 -6.26 -2.58 -6.99
N PHE A 228 -7.58 -2.54 -7.18
CA PHE A 228 -8.46 -3.68 -6.91
C PHE A 228 -8.55 -4.64 -8.09
N SER A 229 -8.57 -4.13 -9.32
CA SER A 229 -8.79 -4.97 -10.51
C SER A 229 -7.53 -5.61 -11.08
N GLY A 230 -6.37 -4.97 -10.96
CA GLY A 230 -5.18 -5.29 -11.77
C GLY A 230 -5.28 -4.84 -13.23
N GLU A 231 -6.43 -4.32 -13.67
CA GLU A 231 -6.67 -3.92 -15.06
C GLU A 231 -6.24 -2.48 -15.36
N TRP A 232 -4.98 -2.15 -15.10
CA TRP A 232 -4.48 -0.77 -15.16
C TRP A 232 -4.85 0.01 -16.45
N ARG A 233 -4.76 -0.63 -17.63
CA ARG A 233 -5.11 0.01 -18.91
C ARG A 233 -6.59 0.39 -19.01
N THR A 234 -7.47 -0.41 -18.43
CA THR A 234 -8.91 -0.12 -18.34
C THR A 234 -9.17 1.17 -17.55
N PHE A 235 -8.29 1.47 -16.58
CA PHE A 235 -8.33 2.68 -15.76
C PHE A 235 -7.43 3.81 -16.28
N GLY A 236 -7.18 3.87 -17.59
CA GLY A 236 -6.54 5.02 -18.25
C GLY A 236 -5.02 5.08 -18.13
N TRP A 237 -4.37 4.05 -17.57
CA TRP A 237 -2.92 3.99 -17.52
C TRP A 237 -2.31 3.72 -18.90
N LYS A 238 -1.34 4.55 -19.27
CA LYS A 238 -0.65 4.50 -20.57
C LYS A 238 0.59 3.61 -20.52
N ARG A 239 1.09 3.18 -21.69
CA ARG A 239 2.32 2.38 -21.80
C ARG A 239 3.57 3.06 -21.20
N GLY A 240 3.62 4.40 -21.13
CA GLY A 240 4.73 5.08 -20.42
C GLY A 240 4.64 4.96 -18.90
N GLN A 241 3.43 4.75 -18.37
CA GLN A 241 3.17 4.64 -16.93
C GLN A 241 3.15 3.19 -16.44
N ILE A 242 2.90 2.24 -17.35
CA ILE A 242 3.01 0.80 -17.12
C ILE A 242 4.26 0.36 -17.85
N ASP A 243 5.32 -0.02 -17.14
CA ASP A 243 6.51 -0.56 -17.80
C ASP A 243 6.41 -2.10 -17.85
N PRO A 244 5.98 -2.70 -18.98
CA PRO A 244 5.86 -4.15 -19.10
C PRO A 244 7.22 -4.84 -19.25
N ASP A 245 8.26 -4.11 -19.66
CA ASP A 245 9.57 -4.63 -20.02
C ASP A 245 10.58 -4.48 -18.87
N ARG A 246 10.31 -3.56 -17.93
CA ARG A 246 11.10 -3.38 -16.70
C ARG A 246 10.61 -4.29 -15.59
N ILE A 247 11.22 -5.47 -15.54
CA ILE A 247 11.22 -6.33 -14.36
C ILE A 247 12.38 -5.85 -13.47
N LEU A 248 12.09 -5.35 -12.27
CA LEU A 248 13.14 -5.21 -11.25
C LEU A 248 13.62 -6.63 -10.91
N ARG A 249 14.88 -6.91 -11.25
CA ARG A 249 15.57 -8.16 -10.94
C ARG A 249 16.59 -7.88 -9.83
N PRO A 250 16.96 -8.89 -9.03
CA PRO A 250 18.20 -8.82 -8.29
C PRO A 250 19.40 -8.65 -9.23
#